data_AF-A0A838KSJ6-F1
#
_entry.id   AF-A0A838KSJ6-F1
#
_cell.length_a   1.000
_cell.length_b   1.000
_cell.length_c   1.000
_cell.angle_alpha   90.00
_cell.angle_beta   90.00
_cell.angle_gamma   90.00
#
_symmetry.space_group_name_H-M   'P 1'
#
loop_
_entity.id
_entity.type
_entity.pdbx_description
1 polymer ?
#
loop_
_entity_poly.entity_id
_entity_poly.type
_entity_poly.pdbx_seq_one_letter_code
_entity_poly.pdbx_strand_id
1 'polypeptide(L)'
;MLGADPLVILIDDRPSLPLFGSVAKAEGFLSSADFGPRWKPVEVSGAGLLAVLEGCRGEAEYVALDPPPAGEGVMRVEMGSLEGLIEALETSRKETDLFGLGSNGAGSTDG
;
A
#
# COMPACT_ATOMS: atom_id res chain seq x y z
N MET A 1 -3.09 -14.38 -14.11
CA MET A 1 -2.45 -13.16 -13.59
C MET A 1 -1.01 -13.51 -13.33
N LEU A 2 -0.04 -12.82 -13.93
CA LEU A 2 1.36 -12.88 -13.48
C LEU A 2 1.62 -11.55 -12.76
N GLY A 3 0.93 -11.38 -11.63
CA GLY A 3 1.13 -10.27 -10.71
C GLY A 3 2.33 -10.59 -9.82
N ALA A 4 3.05 -9.57 -9.38
CA ALA A 4 4.15 -9.76 -8.43
C ALA A 4 3.60 -10.32 -7.12
N ASP A 5 4.23 -11.38 -6.60
CA ASP A 5 3.92 -11.88 -5.25
C ASP A 5 4.30 -10.79 -4.23
N PRO A 6 3.39 -10.40 -3.33
CA PRO A 6 3.70 -9.44 -2.26
C PRO A 6 4.60 -10.08 -1.20
N LEU A 7 5.50 -9.30 -0.60
CA LEU A 7 6.29 -9.73 0.55
C LEU A 7 5.44 -9.60 1.81
N VAL A 8 5.16 -10.70 2.51
CA VAL A 8 4.52 -10.67 3.84
C VAL A 8 5.57 -10.96 4.91
N ILE A 9 5.60 -10.13 5.95
CA ILE A 9 6.51 -10.25 7.11
C ILE A 9 5.71 -10.48 8.39
N LEU A 10 6.37 -10.93 9.45
CA LEU A 10 5.76 -11.06 10.78
C LEU A 10 6.28 -9.94 11.69
N ILE A 11 5.36 -9.19 12.30
CA ILE A 11 5.65 -8.19 13.33
C ILE A 11 4.90 -8.58 14.60
N ASP A 12 5.64 -9.04 15.61
CA ASP A 12 5.07 -9.69 16.81
C ASP A 12 4.09 -10.82 16.43
N ASP A 13 4.53 -11.73 15.55
CA ASP A 13 3.73 -12.85 15.00
C ASP A 13 2.49 -12.45 14.18
N ARG A 14 2.31 -11.15 13.88
CA ARG A 14 1.19 -10.68 13.06
C ARG A 14 1.61 -10.59 11.59
N PRO A 15 0.93 -11.30 10.67
CA PRO A 15 1.23 -11.26 9.25
C PRO A 15 0.88 -9.90 8.66
N SER A 16 1.89 -9.25 8.11
CA SER A 16 1.87 -7.83 7.76
C SER A 16 2.48 -7.58 6.40
N LEU A 17 1.79 -6.78 5.58
CA LEU A 17 2.31 -6.26 4.32
C LEU A 17 3.11 -4.97 4.60
N PRO A 18 4.42 -4.90 4.30
CA PRO A 18 5.20 -3.69 4.46
C PRO A 18 4.90 -2.71 3.31
N LEU A 19 4.52 -1.48 3.66
CA LEU A 19 4.35 -0.36 2.74
C LEU A 19 5.35 0.73 3.07
N PHE A 20 5.91 1.33 2.03
CA PHE A 20 6.96 2.33 2.18
C PHE A 20 6.57 3.64 1.50
N GLY A 21 6.91 4.75 2.16
CA GLY A 21 6.74 6.09 1.60
C GLY A 21 7.76 6.42 0.50
N SER A 22 8.78 5.57 0.29
CA SER A 22 9.75 5.72 -0.80
C SER A 22 10.48 4.41 -1.14
N VAL A 23 10.97 4.33 -2.38
CA VAL A 23 11.81 3.22 -2.85
C VAL A 23 13.06 3.06 -1.99
N ALA A 24 13.73 4.16 -1.63
CA ALA A 24 14.95 4.12 -0.82
C ALA A 24 14.74 3.46 0.56
N LYS A 25 13.60 3.69 1.21
CA LYS A 25 13.27 3.01 2.47
C LYS A 25 13.03 1.52 2.26
N ALA A 26 12.31 1.15 1.20
CA ALA A 26 12.07 -0.25 0.85
C ALA A 26 13.39 -1.00 0.55
N GLU A 27 14.32 -0.38 -0.19
CA GLU A 27 15.64 -0.95 -0.46
C GLU A 27 16.47 -1.11 0.82
N GLY A 28 16.45 -0.11 1.70
CA GLY A 28 17.10 -0.19 3.00
C GLY A 28 16.56 -1.33 3.86
N PHE A 29 15.24 -1.48 3.91
CA PHE A 29 14.59 -2.59 4.59
C PHE A 29 14.97 -3.94 3.98
N LEU A 30 14.87 -4.11 2.66
CA LEU A 30 15.24 -5.36 1.99
C LEU A 30 16.71 -5.73 2.16
N SER A 31 17.60 -4.74 2.24
CA SER A 31 19.04 -4.95 2.44
C SER A 31 19.40 -5.28 3.89
N SER A 32 18.50 -4.98 4.83
CA SER A 32 18.75 -5.17 6.27
C SER A 32 18.48 -6.59 6.77
N ALA A 33 17.71 -7.38 6.02
CA ALA A 33 17.37 -8.75 6.37
C ALA A 33 17.57 -9.68 5.17
N ASP A 34 17.81 -10.96 5.44
CA ASP A 34 18.00 -11.96 4.40
C ASP A 34 16.65 -12.47 3.88
N PHE A 35 15.96 -11.64 3.10
CA PHE A 35 14.75 -12.05 2.38
C PHE A 35 15.08 -12.83 1.08
N GLY A 36 16.35 -12.88 0.69
CA GLY A 36 16.84 -13.41 -0.58
C GLY A 36 16.66 -12.44 -1.76
N PRO A 37 17.30 -12.73 -2.91
CA PRO A 37 17.42 -11.79 -4.04
C PRO A 37 16.16 -11.65 -4.89
N ARG A 38 15.09 -12.38 -4.57
CA ARG A 38 13.84 -12.38 -5.35
C ARG A 38 13.01 -11.10 -5.16
N TRP A 39 13.21 -10.40 -4.06
CA TRP A 39 12.40 -9.26 -3.68
C TRP A 39 13.00 -7.96 -4.17
N LYS A 40 12.14 -7.07 -4.66
CA LYS A 40 12.49 -5.73 -5.09
C LYS A 40 11.36 -4.77 -4.74
N PRO A 41 11.66 -3.50 -4.46
CA PRO A 41 10.62 -2.49 -4.35
C PRO A 41 9.83 -2.38 -5.65
N VAL A 42 8.52 -2.18 -5.52
CA VAL A 42 7.63 -1.89 -6.64
C VAL A 42 6.82 -0.65 -6.30
N GLU A 43 7.00 0.40 -7.08
CA GLU A 43 6.15 1.58 -6.98
C GLU A 43 4.82 1.31 -7.68
N VAL A 44 3.72 1.58 -6.98
CA VAL A 44 2.36 1.33 -7.46
C VAL A 44 1.54 2.62 -7.36
N SER A 45 0.62 2.81 -8.30
CA SER A 45 -0.41 3.85 -8.17
C SER A 45 -1.40 3.48 -7.06
N GLY A 46 -2.24 4.42 -6.60
CA GLY A 46 -3.28 4.11 -5.60
C GLY A 46 -4.23 2.99 -6.03
N ALA A 47 -4.58 2.91 -7.33
CA ALA A 47 -5.38 1.81 -7.87
C ALA A 47 -4.61 0.49 -7.92
N GLY A 48 -3.30 0.54 -8.23
CA GLY A 48 -2.42 -0.63 -8.18
C GLY A 48 -2.23 -1.14 -6.75
N LEU A 49 -2.11 -0.23 -5.78
CA LEU A 49 -2.04 -0.56 -4.36
C LEU A 49 -3.30 -1.29 -3.90
N LEU A 50 -4.49 -0.77 -4.24
CA LEU A 50 -5.76 -1.42 -3.90
C LEU A 50 -5.81 -2.87 -4.43
N ALA A 51 -5.44 -3.10 -5.69
CA ALA A 51 -5.41 -4.43 -6.27
C ALA A 51 -4.42 -5.38 -5.57
N VAL A 52 -3.27 -4.86 -5.12
CA VAL A 52 -2.30 -5.63 -4.32
C VAL A 52 -2.88 -5.99 -2.96
N LEU A 53 -3.50 -5.03 -2.25
CA LEU A 53 -4.09 -5.24 -0.94
C LEU A 53 -5.21 -6.29 -0.98
N GLU A 54 -6.08 -6.23 -1.98
CA GLU A 54 -7.13 -7.24 -2.20
C GLU A 54 -6.54 -8.63 -2.45
N GLY A 55 -5.43 -8.72 -3.19
CA GLY A 55 -4.73 -9.97 -3.44
C GLY A 55 -4.07 -10.57 -2.20
N CYS A 56 -3.67 -9.74 -1.23
CA CYS A 56 -3.10 -10.18 0.05
C CYS A 56 -4.13 -10.69 1.05
N ARG A 57 -5.44 -10.61 0.76
CA ARG A 57 -6.48 -11.07 1.68
C ARG A 57 -6.30 -12.56 1.98
N GLY A 58 -6.17 -12.89 3.27
CA GLY A 58 -5.92 -14.25 3.75
C GLY A 58 -4.43 -14.60 3.91
N GLU A 59 -3.52 -13.77 3.40
CA GLU A 59 -2.07 -13.90 3.61
C GLU A 59 -1.54 -12.85 4.60
N ALA A 60 -2.10 -11.63 4.59
CA ALA A 60 -1.81 -10.58 5.54
C ALA A 60 -3.10 -10.09 6.23
N GLU A 61 -2.99 -9.74 7.51
CA GLU A 61 -4.08 -9.12 8.28
C GLU A 61 -3.82 -7.62 8.50
N TYR A 62 -2.55 -7.24 8.47
CA TYR A 62 -2.11 -5.89 8.79
C TYR A 62 -1.21 -5.31 7.70
N VAL A 63 -1.00 -4.00 7.81
CA VAL A 63 -0.07 -3.24 7.03
C VAL A 63 0.95 -2.60 7.97
N ALA A 64 2.22 -2.75 7.66
CA ALA A 64 3.32 -2.11 8.38
C ALA A 64 3.78 -0.88 7.60
N LEU A 65 3.67 0.30 8.20
CA LEU A 65 4.04 1.56 7.55
C LEU A 65 5.50 1.90 7.86
N ASP A 66 6.31 2.01 6.80
CA ASP A 66 7.75 2.31 6.87
C ASP A 66 8.46 1.51 7.99
N PRO A 67 8.36 0.16 7.98
CA PRO A 67 9.04 -0.63 9.00
C PRO A 67 10.55 -0.34 8.97
N PRO A 68 11.20 -0.24 10.14
CA PRO A 68 12.62 0.04 10.21
C PRO A 68 13.43 -1.15 9.67
N PRO A 69 14.67 -0.92 9.23
CA PRO A 69 15.63 -1.97 8.96
C PRO A 69 15.68 -3.02 10.08
N ALA A 70 15.74 -4.29 9.72
CA ALA A 70 15.88 -5.39 10.67
C ALA A 70 17.14 -5.22 11.52
N GLY A 71 17.01 -5.46 12.84
CA GLY A 71 18.11 -5.33 13.79
C GLY A 71 18.27 -3.95 14.43
N GLU A 72 17.50 -2.94 14.01
CA GLU A 72 17.45 -1.64 14.70
C GLU A 72 16.59 -1.70 15.99
N GLY A 73 17.10 -2.38 17.03
CA GLY A 73 16.60 -2.30 18.40
C GLY A 73 15.09 -2.55 18.62
N VAL A 74 14.55 -2.03 19.73
CA VAL A 74 13.11 -2.11 20.08
C VAL A 74 12.37 -0.94 19.42
N MET A 75 12.38 -0.87 18.09
CA MET A 75 11.69 0.19 17.36
C MET A 75 10.21 -0.13 17.18
N ARG A 76 9.37 0.89 17.41
CA ARG A 76 7.91 0.79 17.22
C ARG A 76 7.62 0.88 15.74
N VAL A 77 6.81 -0.05 15.25
CA VAL A 77 6.29 -0.02 13.88
C VAL A 77 4.85 0.45 13.93
N GLU A 78 4.50 1.42 13.09
CA GLU A 78 3.12 1.83 12.91
C GLU A 78 2.38 0.79 12.07
N MET A 79 1.25 0.33 12.60
CA MET A 79 0.47 -0.76 12.03
C MET A 79 -0.96 -0.30 11.74
N GLY A 80 -1.43 -0.58 10.53
CA GLY A 80 -2.82 -0.42 10.11
C GLY A 80 -3.48 -1.77 9.84
N SER A 81 -4.82 -1.80 9.86
CA SER A 81 -5.58 -2.96 9.36
C SER A 81 -5.51 -3.01 7.83
N LEU A 82 -5.32 -4.20 7.24
CA LEU A 82 -5.39 -4.38 5.79
C LEU A 82 -6.76 -3.96 5.27
N GLU A 83 -7.84 -4.46 5.88
CA GLU A 83 -9.21 -4.13 5.49
C GLU A 83 -9.52 -2.64 5.68
N GLY A 84 -9.03 -2.05 6.78
CA GLY A 84 -9.20 -0.61 7.02
C GLY A 84 -8.55 0.25 5.95
N LEU A 85 -7.38 -0.17 5.43
CA LEU A 85 -6.72 0.55 4.35
C LEU A 85 -7.45 0.36 3.00
N ILE A 86 -7.96 -0.84 2.72
CA ILE A 86 -8.77 -1.11 1.53
C ILE A 86 -10.01 -0.21 1.52
N GLU A 87 -10.77 -0.20 2.62
CA GLU A 87 -11.97 0.64 2.78
C GLU A 87 -11.68 2.13 2.60
N ALA A 88 -10.56 2.62 3.16
CA ALA A 88 -10.14 4.01 3.02
C ALA A 88 -9.79 4.36 1.56
N LEU A 89 -9.07 3.49 0.85
CA LEU A 89 -8.70 3.69 -0.55
C LEU A 89 -9.91 3.66 -1.48
N GLU A 90 -10.85 2.75 -1.25
CA GLU A 90 -12.10 2.69 -2.01
C GLU A 90 -12.95 3.96 -1.82
N THR A 91 -13.03 4.47 -0.58
CA THR A 91 -13.78 5.68 -0.26
C THR A 91 -13.14 6.90 -0.93
N SER A 92 -11.82 7.05 -0.82
CA SER A 92 -11.08 8.14 -1.47
C SER A 92 -11.23 8.15 -2.99
N ARG A 93 -11.26 6.96 -3.61
CA ARG A 93 -11.53 6.81 -5.06
C ARG A 93 -12.94 7.27 -5.44
N LYS A 94 -13.95 6.94 -4.64
CA LYS A 94 -15.34 7.38 -4.89
C LYS A 94 -15.47 8.89 -4.76
N GLU A 95 -14.83 9.50 -3.76
CA GLU A 95 -14.85 10.95 -3.59
C GLU A 95 -14.17 11.69 -4.75
N THR A 96 -12.99 11.23 -5.19
CA THR A 96 -12.29 11.85 -6.32
C THR A 96 -13.08 11.76 -7.63
N ASP A 97 -13.85 10.69 -7.85
CA ASP A 97 -14.76 10.55 -9.00
C ASP A 97 -15.98 11.49 -8.88
N LEU A 98 -16.58 11.58 -7.68
CA LEU A 98 -17.74 12.45 -7.42
C LEU A 98 -17.45 13.95 -7.58
N PHE A 99 -16.27 14.41 -7.19
CA PHE A 99 -15.86 15.82 -7.37
C PHE A 99 -15.34 16.11 -8.79
N GLY A 100 -15.08 15.08 -9.61
CA GLY A 100 -14.71 15.22 -11.02
C GLY A 100 -15.89 15.52 -11.96
N LEU A 101 -17.14 15.34 -11.52
CA LEU A 101 -18.34 15.47 -12.36
C LEU A 101 -19.04 16.85 -12.28
N GLY A 102 -18.41 17.85 -11.64
CA GLY A 102 -19.03 19.15 -11.35
C GLY A 102 -18.71 20.33 -12.28
N SER A 103 -17.82 20.21 -13.26
CA SER A 103 -17.52 21.30 -14.22
C SER A 103 -17.91 20.90 -15.63
N ASN A 104 -19.21 20.87 -15.93
CA ASN A 104 -19.75 21.04 -17.29
C ASN A 104 -21.25 21.37 -17.19
N GLY A 105 -21.55 22.53 -16.57
CA GLY A 105 -22.88 23.10 -16.51
C GLY A 105 -22.98 24.35 -17.39
N ALA A 106 -23.70 24.21 -18.51
CA ALA A 106 -24.44 25.25 -19.24
C ALA A 106 -23.66 26.35 -19.98
N GLY A 107 -23.12 26.00 -21.15
CA GLY A 107 -23.08 26.92 -22.28
C GLY A 107 -24.45 26.98 -22.97
N SER A 108 -25.33 27.87 -22.53
CA SER A 108 -26.44 28.34 -23.35
C SER A 108 -26.01 29.66 -24.00
N THR A 109 -25.52 29.58 -25.23
CA THR A 109 -25.39 30.77 -26.09
C THR A 109 -26.70 30.96 -26.83
N ASP A 110 -27.42 32.00 -26.43
CA ASP A 110 -28.45 32.67 -27.22
C ASP A 110 -27.78 33.39 -28.41
N GLY A 111 -28.42 33.38 -29.58
CA GLY A 111 -27.90 34.00 -30.82
C GLY A 111 -28.54 33.47 -32.10
#